data_AF-A0A969IGX8-F1
#
_entry.id   AF-A0A969IGX8-F1
#
_cell.length_a   1.000
_cell.length_b   1.000
_cell.length_c   1.000
_cell.angle_alpha   90.00
_cell.angle_beta   90.00
_cell.angle_gamma   90.00
#
_symmetry.space_group_name_H-M   'P 1'
#
loop_
_entity.id
_entity.type
_entity.pdbx_description
1 polymer ?
#
loop_
_entity_poly.entity_id
_entity_poly.type
_entity_poly.pdbx_seq_one_letter_code
_entity_poly.pdbx_strand_id
1 'polypeptide(L)'
;MEQNRYTSLLFWPDPRGIARRQIERTLSQRDKDVLAAAALADKSVALQGFTALDILLFAPASESLAKSQPAGAFRCGYANAIAGNIARVAKETLRTWSAPDGFAARWLNPGPDNPAFLSAKETTQAIGQAYLNGLKQLRNVRLAGPLGFKDRNVRPLEPPVPNSNRALALAIANIEGLRALLLDTGLSEPPVPGAPPHTVMQSTVTEFETAISTIRKAAGLSKKPFEDTAARTQLILVGFPLKNAFDTGAAYLAEEAGLTMGFNALDGD
;
A
#
# COMPACT_ATOMS: atom_id res chain seq x y z
N MET A 1 3.65 8.17 19.14
CA MET A 1 4.33 6.92 18.71
C MET A 1 3.59 6.19 17.56
N GLU A 2 2.78 6.90 16.74
CA GLU A 2 2.04 6.32 15.60
C GLU A 2 2.63 6.66 14.22
N GLN A 3 3.55 7.63 14.15
CA GLN A 3 4.14 8.07 12.90
C GLN A 3 5.17 7.03 12.40
N ASN A 4 4.91 6.48 11.22
CA ASN A 4 5.79 5.63 10.39
C ASN A 4 5.56 4.10 10.39
N ARG A 5 4.44 3.54 10.89
CA ARG A 5 4.17 2.09 10.71
C ARG A 5 4.13 1.67 9.25
N TYR A 6 3.42 2.44 8.41
CA TYR A 6 3.37 2.20 6.96
C TYR A 6 4.77 2.26 6.32
N THR A 7 5.53 3.31 6.59
CA THR A 7 6.88 3.52 6.04
C THR A 7 7.89 2.50 6.56
N SER A 8 7.70 2.00 7.79
CA SER A 8 8.52 0.93 8.36
C SER A 8 8.22 -0.45 7.76
N LEU A 9 6.97 -0.67 7.31
CA LEU A 9 6.61 -1.87 6.56
C LEU A 9 7.07 -1.78 5.11
N LEU A 10 6.91 -0.64 4.45
CA LEU A 10 7.29 -0.44 3.06
C LEU A 10 7.88 0.96 2.85
N PHE A 11 9.21 1.05 2.87
CA PHE A 11 9.91 2.27 2.49
C PHE A 11 9.93 2.41 0.96
N TRP A 12 8.92 3.10 0.43
CA TRP A 12 8.77 3.38 -1.00
C TRP A 12 7.80 4.56 -1.18
N PRO A 13 8.01 5.49 -2.15
CA PRO A 13 9.06 5.48 -3.16
C PRO A 13 10.44 5.90 -2.61
N ASP A 14 11.50 5.42 -3.25
CA ASP A 14 12.88 5.76 -2.91
C ASP A 14 13.64 6.34 -4.12
N PRO A 15 13.27 7.54 -4.60
CA PRO A 15 13.87 8.13 -5.79
C PRO A 15 15.37 8.41 -5.61
N ARG A 16 15.81 8.53 -4.35
CA ARG A 16 17.21 8.76 -3.99
C ARG A 16 17.96 7.45 -3.77
N GLY A 17 17.36 6.26 -3.82
CA GLY A 17 18.04 4.98 -3.57
C GLY A 17 18.69 4.86 -2.18
N ILE A 18 18.07 5.46 -1.16
CA ILE A 18 18.55 5.47 0.22
C ILE A 18 18.59 4.05 0.80
N ALA A 19 17.53 3.26 0.62
CA ALA A 19 17.43 1.91 1.19
C ALA A 19 18.57 1.03 0.69
N ARG A 20 18.75 0.96 -0.63
CA ARG A 20 19.84 0.19 -1.25
C ARG A 20 21.21 0.57 -0.68
N ARG A 21 21.55 1.87 -0.66
CA ARG A 21 22.85 2.33 -0.14
C ARG A 21 23.07 1.97 1.33
N GLN A 22 22.05 2.18 2.18
CA GLN A 22 22.17 1.88 3.61
C GLN A 22 22.28 0.37 3.86
N ILE A 23 21.50 -0.45 3.15
CA ILE A 23 21.54 -1.91 3.28
C ILE A 23 22.87 -2.48 2.79
N GLU A 24 23.36 -2.04 1.63
CA GLU A 24 24.66 -2.48 1.10
C GLU A 24 25.82 -2.12 2.06
N ARG A 25 25.79 -0.91 2.66
CA ARG A 25 26.75 -0.51 3.69
C ARG A 25 26.65 -1.38 4.95
N THR A 26 25.43 -1.68 5.40
CA THR A 26 25.19 -2.54 6.57
C THR A 26 25.76 -3.93 6.34
N LEU A 27 25.53 -4.50 5.15
CA LEU A 27 26.06 -5.81 4.75
C LEU A 27 27.59 -5.82 4.66
N SER A 28 28.20 -4.76 4.13
CA SER A 28 29.67 -4.69 4.00
C SER A 28 30.35 -4.53 5.35
N GLN A 29 29.76 -3.75 6.25
CA GLN A 29 30.29 -3.51 7.60
C GLN A 29 29.96 -4.63 8.60
N ARG A 30 29.00 -5.51 8.25
CA ARG A 30 28.44 -6.53 9.16
C ARG A 30 28.00 -5.93 10.50
N ASP A 31 27.31 -4.79 10.43
CA ASP A 31 26.78 -4.10 11.61
C ASP A 31 25.83 -5.03 12.37
N LYS A 32 26.21 -5.47 13.57
CA LYS A 32 25.45 -6.47 14.32
C LYS A 32 24.15 -5.90 14.91
N ASP A 33 23.99 -4.59 14.95
CA ASP A 33 22.79 -3.95 15.50
C ASP A 33 21.52 -4.29 14.70
N VAL A 34 21.67 -4.71 13.44
CA VAL A 34 20.52 -5.11 12.60
C VAL A 34 20.10 -6.56 12.77
N LEU A 35 20.78 -7.34 13.62
CA LEU A 35 20.51 -8.77 13.83
C LEU A 35 19.43 -9.03 14.90
N ALA A 36 18.97 -8.01 15.61
CA ALA A 36 17.89 -8.12 16.57
C ALA A 36 16.69 -7.26 16.15
N ALA A 37 15.50 -7.86 16.10
CA ALA A 37 14.28 -7.18 15.65
C ALA A 37 13.95 -5.92 16.47
N ALA A 38 14.18 -5.95 17.79
CA ALA A 38 13.96 -4.80 18.66
C ALA A 38 14.93 -3.65 18.36
N ALA A 39 16.24 -3.93 18.27
CA ALA A 39 17.24 -2.92 17.93
C ALA A 39 17.04 -2.35 16.51
N LEU A 40 16.63 -3.20 15.55
CA LEU A 40 16.34 -2.79 14.19
C LEU A 40 15.13 -1.83 14.10
N ALA A 41 14.15 -1.98 14.99
CA ALA A 41 12.96 -1.11 15.01
C ALA A 41 13.33 0.37 15.23
N ASP A 42 14.40 0.64 15.99
CA ASP A 42 14.88 1.98 16.31
C ASP A 42 15.83 2.56 15.25
N LYS A 43 16.20 1.76 14.23
CA LYS A 43 17.04 2.20 13.12
C LYS A 43 16.20 2.86 12.02
N SER A 44 16.90 3.43 11.04
CA SER A 44 16.29 4.00 9.81
C SER A 44 15.22 3.09 9.22
N VAL A 45 14.06 3.65 8.87
CA VAL A 45 12.98 2.92 8.16
C VAL A 45 13.45 2.31 6.84
N ALA A 46 14.51 2.86 6.24
CA ALA A 46 15.11 2.35 4.99
C ALA A 46 15.93 1.05 5.19
N LEU A 47 16.23 0.66 6.44
CA LEU A 47 16.91 -0.59 6.81
C LEU A 47 15.94 -1.73 7.17
N GLN A 48 14.63 -1.49 7.10
CA GLN A 48 13.62 -2.45 7.56
C GLN A 48 12.49 -2.61 6.54
N GLY A 49 11.52 -3.47 6.89
CA GLY A 49 10.34 -3.70 6.07
C GLY A 49 10.58 -4.51 4.79
N PHE A 50 9.55 -4.57 3.96
CA PHE A 50 9.50 -5.34 2.72
C PHE A 50 10.52 -4.86 1.69
N THR A 51 10.83 -3.56 1.63
CA THR A 51 11.89 -3.04 0.73
C THR A 51 13.25 -3.63 1.09
N ALA A 52 13.58 -3.71 2.39
CA ALA A 52 14.83 -4.31 2.83
C ALA A 52 14.87 -5.82 2.59
N LEU A 53 13.77 -6.53 2.87
CA LEU A 53 13.67 -7.97 2.56
C LEU A 53 13.81 -8.25 1.06
N ASP A 54 13.22 -7.42 0.21
CA ASP A 54 13.32 -7.55 -1.24
C ASP A 54 14.79 -7.51 -1.70
N ILE A 55 15.56 -6.55 -1.19
CA ILE A 55 16.99 -6.43 -1.49
C ILE A 55 17.77 -7.62 -0.92
N LEU A 56 17.53 -7.98 0.34
CA LEU A 56 18.26 -9.07 0.99
C LEU A 56 18.00 -10.42 0.34
N LEU A 57 16.77 -10.71 -0.07
CA LEU A 57 16.39 -12.03 -0.55
C LEU A 57 16.49 -12.19 -2.06
N PHE A 58 16.41 -11.10 -2.85
CA PHE A 58 16.25 -11.20 -4.30
C PHE A 58 17.21 -10.35 -5.13
N ALA A 59 17.92 -9.37 -4.55
CA ALA A 59 18.92 -8.61 -5.33
C ALA A 59 20.10 -9.51 -5.74
N PRO A 60 20.89 -9.18 -6.79
CA PRO A 60 21.92 -10.09 -7.35
C PRO A 60 22.90 -10.71 -6.34
N ALA A 61 23.25 -10.03 -5.26
CA ALA A 61 24.14 -10.57 -4.22
C ALA A 61 23.48 -11.63 -3.29
N SER A 62 22.18 -11.91 -3.46
CA SER A 62 21.40 -12.84 -2.62
C SER A 62 21.84 -14.30 -2.74
N GLU A 63 22.56 -14.66 -3.80
CA GLU A 63 23.18 -15.99 -3.96
C GLU A 63 24.07 -16.40 -2.77
N SER A 64 24.61 -15.42 -2.04
CA SER A 64 25.35 -15.65 -0.80
C SER A 64 24.53 -16.36 0.29
N LEU A 65 23.19 -16.26 0.26
CA LEU A 65 22.30 -16.96 1.19
C LEU A 65 22.36 -18.48 1.03
N ALA A 66 22.63 -18.98 -0.17
CA ALA A 66 22.75 -20.41 -0.45
C ALA A 66 24.13 -20.99 -0.06
N LYS A 67 25.07 -20.13 0.37
CA LYS A 67 26.44 -20.52 0.70
C LYS A 67 26.61 -20.51 2.23
N SER A 68 27.16 -21.58 2.79
CA SER A 68 27.50 -21.69 4.22
C SER A 68 28.74 -20.87 4.59
N GLN A 69 28.70 -19.56 4.34
CA GLN A 69 29.79 -18.61 4.61
C GLN A 69 29.32 -17.52 5.60
N PRO A 70 30.24 -16.89 6.36
CA PRO A 70 29.89 -15.86 7.35
C PRO A 70 29.04 -14.71 6.79
N ALA A 71 29.28 -14.32 5.53
CA ALA A 71 28.49 -13.28 4.87
C ALA A 71 27.03 -13.72 4.63
N GLY A 72 26.82 -14.97 4.20
CA GLY A 72 25.48 -15.56 4.04
C GLY A 72 24.74 -15.67 5.36
N ALA A 73 25.43 -16.12 6.41
CA ALA A 73 24.89 -16.19 7.77
C ALA A 73 24.46 -14.82 8.31
N PHE A 74 25.28 -13.78 8.14
CA PHE A 74 24.93 -12.42 8.53
C PHE A 74 23.69 -11.90 7.77
N ARG A 75 23.68 -12.07 6.45
CA ARG A 75 22.56 -11.66 5.60
C ARG A 75 21.25 -12.36 5.98
N CYS A 76 21.32 -13.65 6.28
CA CYS A 76 20.19 -14.44 6.76
C CYS A 76 19.70 -13.95 8.14
N GLY A 77 20.62 -13.72 9.09
CA GLY A 77 20.29 -13.16 10.40
C GLY A 77 19.59 -11.81 10.30
N TYR A 78 20.06 -10.93 9.40
CA TYR A 78 19.43 -9.65 9.14
C TYR A 78 18.02 -9.80 8.55
N ALA A 79 17.85 -10.67 7.54
CA ALA A 79 16.53 -10.95 6.98
C ALA A 79 15.54 -11.49 8.04
N ASN A 80 16.00 -12.38 8.92
CA ASN A 80 15.20 -12.89 10.05
C ASN A 80 14.81 -11.77 11.03
N ALA A 81 15.73 -10.86 11.36
CA ALA A 81 15.43 -9.72 12.21
C ALA A 81 14.37 -8.79 11.59
N ILE A 82 14.44 -8.52 10.28
CA ILE A 82 13.42 -7.74 9.57
C ILE A 82 12.07 -8.46 9.60
N ALA A 83 12.02 -9.77 9.30
CA ALA A 83 10.79 -10.53 9.35
C ALA A 83 10.15 -10.52 10.75
N GLY A 84 10.97 -10.66 11.81
CA GLY A 84 10.53 -10.51 13.19
C GLY A 84 9.96 -9.13 13.50
N ASN A 85 10.59 -8.07 12.99
CA ASN A 85 10.09 -6.70 13.16
C ASN A 85 8.79 -6.43 12.39
N ILE A 86 8.63 -6.96 11.17
CA ILE A 86 7.36 -6.90 10.42
C ILE A 86 6.24 -7.58 11.21
N ALA A 87 6.50 -8.77 11.76
CA ALA A 87 5.54 -9.48 12.59
C ALA A 87 5.17 -8.69 13.86
N ARG A 88 6.15 -8.02 14.48
CA ARG A 88 5.92 -7.12 15.62
C ARG A 88 5.01 -5.95 15.23
N VAL A 89 5.30 -5.24 14.14
CA VAL A 89 4.48 -4.11 13.66
C VAL A 89 3.06 -4.56 13.33
N ALA A 90 2.88 -5.74 12.73
CA ALA A 90 1.56 -6.31 12.44
C ALA A 90 0.78 -6.61 13.74
N LYS A 91 1.40 -7.26 14.73
CA LYS A 91 0.80 -7.54 16.04
C LYS A 91 0.44 -6.26 16.79
N GLU A 92 1.32 -5.27 16.78
CA GLU A 92 1.06 -3.97 17.39
C GLU A 92 -0.09 -3.23 16.72
N THR A 93 -0.17 -3.29 15.39
CA THR A 93 -1.28 -2.71 14.63
C THR A 93 -2.58 -3.37 15.06
N LEU A 94 -2.66 -4.70 15.02
CA LEU A 94 -3.84 -5.43 15.48
C LEU A 94 -4.22 -5.05 16.92
N ARG A 95 -3.26 -5.08 17.85
CA ARG A 95 -3.49 -4.72 19.26
C ARG A 95 -4.04 -3.31 19.42
N THR A 96 -3.49 -2.32 18.71
CA THR A 96 -4.00 -0.93 18.79
C THR A 96 -5.38 -0.75 18.20
N TRP A 97 -5.75 -1.59 17.22
CA TRP A 97 -7.07 -1.56 16.62
C TRP A 97 -8.11 -2.25 17.52
N SER A 98 -7.80 -3.44 18.03
CA SER A 98 -8.75 -4.33 18.71
C SER A 98 -8.79 -4.22 20.23
N ALA A 99 -7.95 -3.37 20.85
CA ALA A 99 -8.04 -3.11 22.29
C ALA A 99 -9.44 -2.59 22.67
N PRO A 100 -9.93 -2.84 23.91
CA PRO A 100 -11.25 -2.40 24.35
C PRO A 100 -11.52 -0.89 24.19
N ASP A 101 -10.49 -0.07 24.35
CA ASP A 101 -10.48 1.39 24.16
C ASP A 101 -9.66 1.82 22.92
N GLY A 102 -9.39 0.84 22.03
CA GLY A 102 -8.58 0.98 20.83
C GLY A 102 -9.27 1.72 19.70
N PHE A 103 -8.61 1.79 18.54
CA PHE A 103 -9.08 2.57 17.41
C PHE A 103 -10.48 2.14 16.93
N ALA A 104 -10.77 0.83 16.87
CA ALA A 104 -12.09 0.35 16.45
C ALA A 104 -13.19 0.75 17.43
N ALA A 105 -12.95 0.71 18.74
CA ALA A 105 -13.93 1.12 19.74
C ALA A 105 -14.25 2.62 19.63
N ARG A 106 -13.22 3.45 19.41
CA ARG A 106 -13.40 4.90 19.15
C ARG A 106 -14.12 5.15 17.84
N TRP A 107 -13.82 4.38 16.80
CA TRP A 107 -14.51 4.51 15.52
C TRP A 107 -16.00 4.17 15.63
N LEU A 108 -16.36 3.11 16.38
CA LEU A 108 -17.74 2.66 16.51
C LEU A 108 -18.58 3.47 17.50
N ASN A 109 -17.94 4.30 18.33
CA ASN A 109 -18.62 5.11 19.35
C ASN A 109 -18.21 6.60 19.23
N PRO A 110 -18.56 7.28 18.13
CA PRO A 110 -18.30 8.71 17.99
C PRO A 110 -19.11 9.53 19.02
N GLY A 111 -18.57 10.66 19.47
CA GLY A 111 -19.24 11.51 20.47
C GLY A 111 -18.34 12.61 21.04
N PRO A 112 -18.87 13.49 21.91
CA PRO A 112 -18.14 14.66 22.42
C PRO A 112 -16.88 14.31 23.22
N ASP A 113 -16.85 13.14 23.87
CA ASP A 113 -15.70 12.66 24.66
C ASP A 113 -14.72 11.81 23.83
N ASN A 114 -14.99 11.63 22.52
CA ASN A 114 -14.15 10.84 21.64
C ASN A 114 -13.03 11.70 21.05
N PRO A 115 -11.75 11.35 21.25
CA PRO A 115 -10.63 12.17 20.79
C PRO A 115 -10.39 12.12 19.28
N ALA A 116 -11.05 11.21 18.54
CA ALA A 116 -10.82 10.98 17.11
C ALA A 116 -12.05 11.30 16.25
N PHE A 117 -13.27 11.03 16.73
CA PHE A 117 -14.50 11.20 15.96
C PHE A 117 -15.62 11.77 16.82
N LEU A 118 -16.00 13.02 16.56
CA LEU A 118 -17.05 13.75 17.30
C LEU A 118 -18.46 13.37 16.83
N SER A 119 -18.60 12.80 15.64
CA SER A 119 -19.89 12.37 15.07
C SER A 119 -19.76 11.18 14.12
N ALA A 120 -20.87 10.47 13.90
CA ALA A 120 -20.93 9.38 12.91
C ALA A 120 -20.63 9.85 11.47
N LYS A 121 -20.86 11.14 11.18
CA LYS A 121 -20.51 11.72 9.88
C LYS A 121 -18.99 11.70 9.67
N GLU A 122 -18.20 11.96 10.69
CA GLU A 122 -16.74 11.99 10.60
C GLU A 122 -16.16 10.59 10.35
N THR A 123 -16.74 9.54 10.93
CA THR A 123 -16.32 8.16 10.65
C THR A 123 -16.63 7.78 9.21
N THR A 124 -17.81 8.15 8.69
CA THR A 124 -18.18 7.92 7.28
C THR A 124 -17.26 8.71 6.33
N GLN A 125 -16.91 9.96 6.67
CA GLN A 125 -15.92 10.75 5.93
C GLN A 125 -14.56 10.07 5.89
N ALA A 126 -14.07 9.62 7.04
CA ALA A 126 -12.74 9.02 7.14
C ALA A 126 -12.61 7.75 6.29
N ILE A 127 -13.66 6.91 6.25
CA ILE A 127 -13.63 5.71 5.40
C ILE A 127 -13.75 6.02 3.91
N GLY A 128 -14.59 6.99 3.54
CA GLY A 128 -14.68 7.48 2.17
C GLY A 128 -13.37 8.08 1.69
N GLN A 129 -12.70 8.86 2.53
CA GLN A 129 -11.36 9.39 2.25
C GLN A 129 -10.32 8.28 2.13
N ALA A 130 -10.34 7.25 2.99
CA ALA A 130 -9.43 6.11 2.90
C ALA A 130 -9.58 5.37 1.56
N TYR A 131 -10.82 5.15 1.11
CA TYR A 131 -11.15 4.57 -0.18
C TYR A 131 -10.59 5.40 -1.35
N LEU A 132 -10.95 6.69 -1.41
CA LEU A 132 -10.55 7.58 -2.49
C LEU A 132 -9.04 7.80 -2.55
N ASN A 133 -8.40 7.98 -1.39
CA ASN A 133 -6.95 8.13 -1.31
C ASN A 133 -6.23 6.83 -1.68
N GLY A 134 -6.75 5.68 -1.29
CA GLY A 134 -6.19 4.38 -1.69
C GLY A 134 -6.18 4.18 -3.20
N LEU A 135 -7.28 4.52 -3.89
CA LEU A 135 -7.35 4.49 -5.36
C LEU A 135 -6.39 5.47 -6.02
N LYS A 136 -6.30 6.70 -5.51
CA LYS A 136 -5.34 7.70 -5.98
C LYS A 136 -3.90 7.20 -5.83
N GLN A 137 -3.54 6.67 -4.67
CA GLN A 137 -2.20 6.15 -4.39
C GLN A 137 -1.85 4.96 -5.30
N LEU A 138 -2.79 4.03 -5.50
CA LEU A 138 -2.59 2.91 -6.41
C LEU A 138 -2.38 3.38 -7.85
N ARG A 139 -3.33 4.18 -8.38
CA ARG A 139 -3.33 4.61 -9.78
C ARG A 139 -2.19 5.57 -10.09
N ASN A 140 -2.12 6.67 -9.36
CA ASN A 140 -1.26 7.82 -9.71
C ASN A 140 0.18 7.67 -9.19
N VAL A 141 0.42 6.78 -8.22
CA VAL A 141 1.74 6.61 -7.63
C VAL A 141 2.29 5.22 -7.92
N ARG A 142 1.63 4.15 -7.45
CA ARG A 142 2.16 2.77 -7.56
C ARG A 142 2.19 2.23 -8.99
N LEU A 143 1.24 2.63 -9.85
CA LEU A 143 1.21 2.25 -11.26
C LEU A 143 1.81 3.34 -12.17
N ALA A 144 1.27 4.56 -12.11
CA ALA A 144 1.71 5.64 -13.00
C ALA A 144 3.17 6.09 -12.76
N GLY A 145 3.67 6.02 -11.53
CA GLY A 145 5.05 6.38 -11.18
C GLY A 145 6.08 5.53 -11.95
N PRO A 146 6.03 4.19 -11.84
CA PRO A 146 6.91 3.32 -12.61
C PRO A 146 6.67 3.30 -14.12
N LEU A 147 5.44 3.62 -14.57
CA LEU A 147 5.15 3.76 -15.99
C LEU A 147 5.74 5.04 -16.60
N GLY A 148 6.07 6.04 -15.78
CA GLY A 148 6.62 7.32 -16.23
C GLY A 148 5.56 8.32 -16.69
N PHE A 149 4.33 8.21 -16.18
CA PHE A 149 3.23 9.15 -16.50
C PHE A 149 3.29 10.48 -15.75
N LYS A 150 4.31 10.68 -14.90
CA LYS A 150 4.56 11.99 -14.27
C LYS A 150 5.17 12.96 -15.29
N ASP A 151 5.65 14.10 -14.79
CA ASP A 151 6.45 15.07 -15.55
C ASP A 151 7.53 14.37 -16.40
N ARG A 152 7.59 14.71 -17.69
CA ARG A 152 8.56 14.20 -18.66
C ARG A 152 10.01 14.46 -18.24
N ASN A 153 10.23 15.42 -17.35
CA ASN A 153 11.55 15.77 -16.80
C ASN A 153 11.96 14.91 -15.60
N VAL A 154 11.07 14.05 -15.08
CA VAL A 154 11.33 13.21 -13.90
C VAL A 154 11.49 11.75 -14.33
N ARG A 155 12.61 11.14 -13.93
CA ARG A 155 12.86 9.71 -14.18
C ARG A 155 11.72 8.87 -13.56
N PRO A 156 11.20 7.85 -14.26
CA PRO A 156 10.22 6.92 -13.71
C PRO A 156 10.70 6.32 -12.38
N LEU A 157 9.75 6.11 -11.46
CA LEU A 157 10.05 5.46 -10.17
C LEU A 157 10.37 3.98 -10.38
N GLU A 158 11.19 3.39 -9.53
CA GLU A 158 11.24 1.93 -9.48
C GLU A 158 9.91 1.38 -8.96
N PRO A 159 9.41 0.26 -9.49
CA PRO A 159 8.22 -0.37 -8.93
C PRO A 159 8.48 -0.85 -7.49
N PRO A 160 7.46 -0.93 -6.62
CA PRO A 160 7.63 -1.44 -5.26
C PRO A 160 8.22 -2.85 -5.27
N VAL A 161 9.18 -3.14 -4.38
CA VAL A 161 9.86 -4.44 -4.25
C VAL A 161 10.31 -5.02 -5.61
N PRO A 162 11.16 -4.30 -6.35
CA PRO A 162 11.48 -4.61 -7.75
C PRO A 162 12.25 -5.93 -7.92
N ASN A 163 13.00 -6.39 -6.91
CA ASN A 163 13.86 -7.57 -7.04
C ASN A 163 13.04 -8.88 -7.00
N SER A 164 11.98 -8.92 -6.21
CA SER A 164 11.07 -10.08 -6.10
C SER A 164 9.99 -10.13 -7.20
N ASN A 165 9.89 -9.08 -8.03
CA ASN A 165 8.84 -8.92 -9.04
C ASN A 165 7.42 -9.04 -8.45
N ARG A 166 7.19 -8.51 -7.24
CA ARG A 166 5.90 -8.58 -6.53
C ARG A 166 5.04 -7.32 -6.63
N ALA A 167 5.51 -6.29 -7.32
CA ALA A 167 4.78 -5.04 -7.51
C ALA A 167 3.32 -5.22 -7.99
N LEU A 168 3.09 -6.08 -8.99
CA LEU A 168 1.73 -6.34 -9.50
C LEU A 168 0.87 -7.17 -8.52
N ALA A 169 1.48 -8.06 -7.75
CA ALA A 169 0.78 -8.79 -6.69
C ALA A 169 0.33 -7.82 -5.57
N LEU A 170 1.18 -6.86 -5.20
CA LEU A 170 0.81 -5.80 -4.25
C LEU A 170 -0.30 -4.89 -4.80
N ALA A 171 -0.28 -4.58 -6.10
CA ALA A 171 -1.34 -3.81 -6.74
C ALA A 171 -2.69 -4.54 -6.69
N ILE A 172 -2.72 -5.85 -6.96
CA ILE A 172 -3.92 -6.68 -6.82
C ILE A 172 -4.41 -6.68 -5.37
N ALA A 173 -3.52 -6.91 -4.40
CA ALA A 173 -3.87 -6.90 -2.98
C ALA A 173 -4.43 -5.54 -2.52
N ASN A 174 -3.96 -4.42 -3.09
CA ASN A 174 -4.57 -3.11 -2.83
C ASN A 174 -6.01 -3.03 -3.35
N ILE A 175 -6.28 -3.52 -4.56
CA ILE A 175 -7.62 -3.49 -5.14
C ILE A 175 -8.56 -4.37 -4.31
N GLU A 176 -8.10 -5.57 -3.91
CA GLU A 176 -8.86 -6.47 -3.05
C GLU A 176 -9.18 -5.83 -1.69
N GLY A 177 -8.22 -5.14 -1.07
CA GLY A 177 -8.45 -4.40 0.17
C GLY A 177 -9.43 -3.23 0.02
N LEU A 178 -9.38 -2.48 -1.09
CA LEU A 178 -10.31 -1.39 -1.37
C LEU A 178 -11.72 -1.90 -1.69
N ARG A 179 -11.82 -3.05 -2.36
CA ARG A 179 -13.09 -3.75 -2.59
C ARG A 179 -13.69 -4.24 -1.27
N ALA A 180 -12.89 -4.85 -0.39
CA ALA A 180 -13.34 -5.25 0.95
C ALA A 180 -13.77 -4.04 1.78
N LEU A 181 -13.02 -2.93 1.73
CA LEU A 181 -13.42 -1.68 2.39
C LEU A 181 -14.78 -1.19 1.90
N LEU A 182 -15.09 -1.31 0.62
CA LEU A 182 -16.38 -0.88 0.08
C LEU A 182 -17.53 -1.80 0.52
N LEU A 183 -17.31 -3.11 0.45
CA LEU A 183 -18.36 -4.11 0.65
C LEU A 183 -18.61 -4.45 2.12
N ASP A 184 -17.55 -4.61 2.91
CA ASP A 184 -17.65 -5.14 4.27
C ASP A 184 -18.03 -4.07 5.31
N THR A 185 -17.95 -2.80 4.93
CA THR A 185 -18.22 -1.66 5.82
C THR A 185 -19.64 -1.13 5.72
N GLY A 186 -20.44 -1.69 4.82
CA GLY A 186 -21.78 -1.19 4.50
C GLY A 186 -21.78 0.07 3.64
N LEU A 187 -20.62 0.59 3.20
CA LEU A 187 -20.54 1.75 2.31
C LEU A 187 -21.25 1.54 0.97
N SER A 188 -21.39 0.31 0.51
CA SER A 188 -22.16 0.00 -0.70
C SER A 188 -23.65 -0.28 -0.46
N GLU A 189 -24.08 -0.31 0.80
CA GLU A 189 -25.48 -0.58 1.16
C GLU A 189 -26.33 0.69 1.03
N PRO A 190 -27.59 0.57 0.58
CA PRO A 190 -28.48 1.72 0.56
C PRO A 190 -28.78 2.18 2.00
N PRO A 191 -28.94 3.49 2.24
CA PRO A 191 -29.24 4.02 3.57
C PRO A 191 -30.61 3.57 4.09
N VAL A 192 -31.50 3.10 3.20
CA VAL A 192 -32.83 2.60 3.53
C VAL A 192 -32.84 1.07 3.46
N PRO A 193 -33.15 0.36 4.57
CA PRO A 193 -33.28 -1.09 4.57
C PRO A 193 -34.32 -1.57 3.54
N GLY A 194 -33.93 -2.52 2.68
CA GLY A 194 -34.80 -3.11 1.67
C GLY A 194 -34.85 -2.36 0.33
N ALA A 195 -34.14 -1.23 0.19
CA ALA A 195 -33.95 -0.60 -1.11
C ALA A 195 -33.06 -1.47 -2.02
N PRO A 196 -33.22 -1.38 -3.36
CA PRO A 196 -32.34 -2.10 -4.27
C PRO A 196 -30.88 -1.66 -4.08
N PRO A 197 -29.91 -2.57 -4.32
CA PRO A 197 -28.49 -2.20 -4.27
C PRO A 197 -28.20 -1.03 -5.20
N HIS A 198 -27.34 -0.12 -4.74
CA HIS A 198 -26.98 1.04 -5.54
C HIS A 198 -26.22 0.57 -6.80
N THR A 199 -26.80 0.72 -7.99
CA THR A 199 -26.24 0.20 -9.26
C THR A 199 -24.84 0.75 -9.56
N VAL A 200 -24.57 1.96 -9.08
CA VAL A 200 -23.28 2.66 -9.11
C VAL A 200 -22.19 1.91 -8.32
N MET A 201 -22.55 1.20 -7.25
CA MET A 201 -21.60 0.40 -6.48
C MET A 201 -21.32 -0.96 -7.15
N GLN A 202 -22.32 -1.53 -7.85
CA GLN A 202 -22.11 -2.73 -8.66
C GLN A 202 -21.16 -2.48 -9.84
N SER A 203 -21.26 -1.31 -10.49
CA SER A 203 -20.30 -0.93 -11.54
C SER A 203 -18.88 -0.81 -10.97
N THR A 204 -18.73 -0.21 -9.78
CA THR A 204 -17.43 -0.09 -9.09
C THR A 204 -16.77 -1.45 -8.81
N VAL A 205 -17.54 -2.44 -8.40
CA VAL A 205 -17.04 -3.81 -8.20
C VAL A 205 -16.56 -4.42 -9.52
N THR A 206 -17.32 -4.24 -10.60
CA THR A 206 -16.92 -4.68 -11.95
C THR A 206 -15.63 -4.01 -12.42
N GLU A 207 -15.44 -2.72 -12.11
CA GLU A 207 -14.19 -2.00 -12.41
C GLU A 207 -12.99 -2.62 -11.66
N PHE A 208 -13.16 -3.01 -10.39
CA PHE A 208 -12.10 -3.71 -9.64
C PHE A 208 -11.74 -5.06 -10.26
N GLU A 209 -12.72 -5.86 -10.66
CA GLU A 209 -12.49 -7.14 -11.31
C GLU A 209 -11.77 -6.96 -12.65
N THR A 210 -12.17 -5.94 -13.42
CA THR A 210 -11.53 -5.57 -14.69
C THR A 210 -10.08 -5.16 -14.48
N ALA A 211 -9.80 -4.32 -13.48
CA ALA A 211 -8.44 -3.91 -13.12
C ALA A 211 -7.57 -5.10 -12.72
N ILE A 212 -8.06 -5.99 -11.84
CA ILE A 212 -7.34 -7.20 -11.41
C ILE A 212 -7.04 -8.12 -12.60
N SER A 213 -8.03 -8.39 -13.45
CA SER A 213 -7.87 -9.22 -14.64
C SER A 213 -6.80 -8.66 -15.58
N THR A 214 -6.82 -7.34 -15.79
CA THR A 214 -5.86 -6.64 -16.65
C THR A 214 -4.44 -6.67 -16.07
N ILE A 215 -4.29 -6.50 -14.74
CA ILE A 215 -3.00 -6.65 -14.07
C ILE A 215 -2.46 -8.08 -14.20
N ARG A 216 -3.31 -9.11 -14.04
CA ARG A 216 -2.91 -10.52 -14.21
C ARG A 216 -2.43 -10.79 -15.64
N LYS A 217 -3.11 -10.23 -16.64
CA LYS A 217 -2.68 -10.32 -18.04
C LYS A 217 -1.32 -9.66 -18.24
N ALA A 218 -1.09 -8.47 -17.70
CA ALA A 218 0.22 -7.80 -17.75
C ALA A 218 1.33 -8.65 -17.11
N ALA A 219 1.05 -9.25 -15.94
CA ALA A 219 1.99 -10.13 -15.24
C ALA A 219 2.34 -11.39 -16.05
N GLY A 220 1.39 -11.93 -16.84
CA GLY A 220 1.61 -13.07 -17.71
C GLY A 220 2.46 -12.77 -18.95
N LEU A 221 2.56 -11.50 -19.36
CA LEU A 221 3.31 -11.09 -20.55
C LEU A 221 4.81 -10.96 -20.32
N SER A 222 5.25 -10.59 -19.11
CA SER A 222 6.67 -10.38 -18.82
C SER A 222 7.02 -10.51 -17.34
N LYS A 223 8.23 -11.02 -17.08
CA LYS A 223 8.86 -10.99 -15.74
C LYS A 223 9.33 -9.60 -15.32
N LYS A 224 9.29 -8.61 -16.23
CA LYS A 224 9.57 -7.21 -15.98
C LYS A 224 8.47 -6.34 -16.60
N PRO A 225 7.24 -6.40 -16.06
CA PRO A 225 6.06 -5.85 -16.72
C PRO A 225 6.08 -4.32 -16.88
N PHE A 226 6.91 -3.61 -16.11
CA PHE A 226 7.11 -2.16 -16.25
C PHE A 226 8.17 -1.79 -17.30
N GLU A 227 8.97 -2.74 -17.80
CA GLU A 227 9.96 -2.51 -18.87
C GLU A 227 9.45 -3.02 -20.23
N ASP A 228 8.61 -4.07 -20.23
CA ASP A 228 8.07 -4.69 -21.44
C ASP A 228 6.94 -3.90 -22.10
N THR A 229 7.02 -3.68 -23.42
CA THR A 229 6.05 -2.85 -24.16
C THR A 229 4.61 -3.36 -24.07
N ALA A 230 4.40 -4.68 -24.22
CA ALA A 230 3.05 -5.27 -24.23
C ALA A 230 2.43 -5.25 -22.82
N ALA A 231 3.21 -5.62 -21.81
CA ALA A 231 2.81 -5.56 -20.42
C ALA A 231 2.54 -4.13 -19.97
N ARG A 232 3.42 -3.16 -20.31
CA ARG A 232 3.21 -1.73 -20.06
C ARG A 232 1.88 -1.27 -20.65
N THR A 233 1.59 -1.62 -21.90
CA THR A 233 0.30 -1.27 -22.54
C THR A 233 -0.89 -1.78 -21.71
N GLN A 234 -0.85 -3.01 -21.21
CA GLN A 234 -1.91 -3.51 -20.31
C GLN A 234 -1.97 -2.71 -19.00
N LEU A 235 -0.83 -2.38 -18.38
CA LEU A 235 -0.80 -1.60 -17.14
C LEU A 235 -1.32 -0.17 -17.31
N ILE A 236 -1.13 0.43 -18.49
CA ILE A 236 -1.73 1.72 -18.83
C ILE A 236 -3.26 1.60 -18.82
N LEU A 237 -3.80 0.52 -19.40
CA LEU A 237 -5.24 0.27 -19.46
C LEU A 237 -5.88 0.09 -18.08
N VAL A 238 -5.13 -0.40 -17.07
CA VAL A 238 -5.59 -0.49 -15.67
C VAL A 238 -5.98 0.88 -15.10
N GLY A 239 -5.43 1.97 -15.63
CA GLY A 239 -5.75 3.33 -15.18
C GLY A 239 -7.22 3.70 -15.36
N PHE A 240 -7.88 3.21 -16.42
CA PHE A 240 -9.29 3.51 -16.71
C PHE A 240 -10.25 2.95 -15.66
N PRO A 241 -10.29 1.63 -15.37
CA PRO A 241 -11.19 1.10 -14.36
C PRO A 241 -10.94 1.70 -12.97
N LEU A 242 -9.67 1.93 -12.60
CA LEU A 242 -9.35 2.58 -11.33
C LEU A 242 -9.81 4.05 -11.26
N LYS A 243 -9.80 4.77 -12.39
CA LYS A 243 -10.38 6.12 -12.47
C LYS A 243 -11.90 6.07 -12.37
N ASN A 244 -12.55 5.17 -13.10
CA ASN A 244 -14.00 5.02 -13.07
C ASN A 244 -14.48 4.69 -11.64
N ALA A 245 -13.84 3.74 -10.96
CA ALA A 245 -14.12 3.41 -9.56
C ALA A 245 -13.96 4.64 -8.63
N PHE A 246 -12.90 5.44 -8.85
CA PHE A 246 -12.69 6.67 -8.09
C PHE A 246 -13.82 7.68 -8.30
N ASP A 247 -14.13 8.03 -9.55
CA ASP A 247 -15.13 9.06 -9.86
C ASP A 247 -16.52 8.64 -9.36
N THR A 248 -16.84 7.37 -9.58
CA THR A 248 -18.11 6.73 -9.19
C THR A 248 -18.28 6.71 -7.67
N GLY A 249 -17.26 6.26 -6.93
CA GLY A 249 -17.27 6.29 -5.47
C GLY A 249 -17.28 7.71 -4.90
N ALA A 250 -16.59 8.65 -5.52
CA ALA A 250 -16.56 10.04 -5.09
C ALA A 250 -17.93 10.72 -5.23
N ALA A 251 -18.62 10.50 -6.35
CA ALA A 251 -19.97 11.00 -6.57
C ALA A 251 -20.95 10.42 -5.54
N TYR A 252 -20.92 9.10 -5.34
CA TYR A 252 -21.76 8.41 -4.36
C TYR A 252 -21.54 8.93 -2.94
N LEU A 253 -20.28 9.06 -2.50
CA LEU A 253 -19.97 9.56 -1.16
C LEU A 253 -20.37 11.03 -0.96
N ALA A 254 -20.39 11.84 -2.03
CA ALA A 254 -20.85 13.22 -1.95
C ALA A 254 -22.39 13.29 -1.79
N GLU A 255 -23.12 12.48 -2.55
CA GLU A 255 -24.59 12.42 -2.56
C GLU A 255 -25.15 11.81 -1.27
N GLU A 256 -24.73 10.60 -0.93
CA GLU A 256 -25.37 9.79 0.12
C GLU A 256 -24.91 10.15 1.53
N ALA A 257 -23.63 10.47 1.70
CA ALA A 257 -23.10 10.79 3.02
C ALA A 257 -23.23 12.29 3.36
N GLY A 258 -23.81 13.10 2.46
CA GLY A 258 -23.93 14.56 2.64
C GLY A 258 -22.57 15.22 2.86
N LEU A 259 -21.54 14.66 2.22
CA LEU A 259 -20.16 15.05 2.42
C LEU A 259 -19.78 16.08 1.37
N THR A 260 -19.55 17.32 1.81
CA THR A 260 -18.72 18.24 1.05
C THR A 260 -17.29 17.72 1.14
N MET A 261 -16.95 16.74 0.30
CA MET A 261 -15.57 16.37 0.06
C MET A 261 -14.88 17.64 -0.41
N GLY A 262 -13.90 18.15 0.33
CA GLY A 262 -13.12 19.32 -0.06
C GLY A 262 -12.34 19.02 -1.33
N PHE A 263 -12.98 19.14 -2.49
CA PHE A 263 -12.38 18.98 -3.81
C PHE A 263 -11.40 20.13 -4.12
N ASN A 264 -11.40 21.20 -3.32
CA ASN A 264 -10.59 22.41 -3.55
C ASN A 264 -9.18 22.40 -2.93
N ALA A 265 -8.68 21.26 -2.43
CA ALA A 265 -7.31 21.21 -1.89
C ALA A 265 -6.27 20.61 -2.85
N LEU A 266 -6.64 20.15 -4.05
CA LEU A 266 -5.73 19.35 -4.89
C LEU A 266 -5.77 19.64 -6.41
N ASP A 267 -6.52 20.65 -6.85
CA ASP A 267 -6.30 21.28 -8.17
C ASP A 267 -5.43 22.53 -7.94
N GLY A 268 -4.11 22.33 -7.86
CA GLY A 268 -3.14 23.40 -7.68
C GLY A 268 -1.72 22.85 -7.57
N ASP A 269 -0.97 23.04 -8.65
CA ASP A 269 0.47 22.83 -8.89
C ASP A 269 0.99 21.40 -9.18
#